data_AF-A0A963JUV2-F1
#
_entry.id   AF-A0A963JUV2-F1
#
_cell.length_a   1.000
_cell.length_b   1.000
_cell.length_c   1.000
_cell.angle_alpha   90.00
_cell.angle_beta   90.00
_cell.angle_gamma   90.00
#
_symmetry.space_group_name_H-M   'P 1'
#
loop_
_entity.id
_entity.type
_entity.pdbx_description
1 polymer ?
#
loop_
_entity_poly.entity_id
_entity_poly.type
_entity_poly.pdbx_seq_one_letter_code
_entity_poly.pdbx_strand_id
1 'polypeptide(L)'
;FIGHRIAPRTWVAIMVAGLGIAWMYGTQVRDVPLVGTLVALCVPLAAAVNWTVVQHAQRQGHAVDLMPAVLVGAVLSTLATAPFAWPFAASWHDLALLAFLGLVQLAIPCLLVVRCGRVLKAPEMALLGLLEVIFGILLAWLGAGERPGPAVLTGGALVIGALVFNELLGWKEQK
;
A
#
# COMPACT_ATOMS: atom_id res chain seq x y z
N PHE A 1 -5.09 -5.52 -22.91
CA PHE A 1 -5.09 -4.15 -22.35
C PHE A 1 -6.52 -3.80 -22.01
N ILE A 2 -6.85 -3.73 -20.72
CA ILE A 2 -8.22 -3.69 -20.18
C ILE A 2 -8.87 -2.33 -20.50
N GLY A 3 -9.73 -2.32 -21.53
CA GLY A 3 -10.43 -1.13 -22.05
C GLY A 3 -11.55 -0.60 -21.16
N HIS A 4 -11.25 -0.26 -19.90
CA HIS A 4 -12.09 0.63 -19.12
C HIS A 4 -11.70 2.07 -19.43
N ARG A 5 -12.66 2.86 -19.91
CA ARG A 5 -12.50 4.32 -19.94
C ARG A 5 -12.52 4.79 -18.49
N ILE A 6 -11.34 5.09 -17.97
CA ILE A 6 -11.18 5.74 -16.67
C ILE A 6 -11.97 7.05 -16.76
N ALA A 7 -12.94 7.23 -15.86
CA ALA A 7 -13.70 8.46 -15.83
C ALA A 7 -12.72 9.64 -15.64
N PRO A 8 -12.87 10.76 -16.36
CA PRO A 8 -11.92 11.87 -16.31
C PRO A 8 -11.70 12.39 -14.88
N ARG A 9 -12.69 12.25 -13.99
CA ARG A 9 -12.58 12.53 -12.55
C ARG A 9 -11.51 11.71 -11.83
N THR A 10 -11.33 10.43 -12.16
CA THR A 10 -10.34 9.56 -11.53
C THR A 10 -8.95 9.93 -11.99
N TRP A 11 -8.81 10.41 -13.22
CA TRP A 11 -7.56 11.04 -13.69
C TRP A 11 -7.19 12.29 -12.89
N VAL A 12 -8.17 13.16 -12.64
CA VAL A 12 -7.97 14.34 -11.78
C VAL A 12 -7.59 13.92 -10.37
N ALA A 13 -8.27 12.93 -9.79
CA ALA A 13 -7.95 12.43 -8.45
C ALA A 13 -6.53 11.85 -8.36
N ILE A 14 -6.09 11.07 -9.37
CA ILE A 14 -4.72 10.54 -9.46
C ILE A 14 -3.70 11.68 -9.53
N MET A 15 -3.94 12.70 -10.36
CA MET A 15 -3.04 13.85 -10.49
C MET A 15 -2.94 14.64 -9.17
N VAL A 16 -4.07 14.90 -8.52
CA VAL A 16 -4.10 15.63 -7.24
C VAL A 16 -3.42 14.81 -6.13
N ALA A 17 -3.67 13.50 -6.05
CA ALA A 17 -3.00 12.63 -5.10
C ALA A 17 -1.49 12.56 -5.35
N GLY A 18 -1.06 12.45 -6.62
CA GLY A 18 0.35 12.49 -7.00
C GLY A 18 1.02 13.80 -6.62
N LEU A 19 0.34 14.94 -6.82
CA LEU A 19 0.83 16.25 -6.38
C LEU A 19 0.94 16.34 -4.85
N GLY A 20 0.00 15.74 -4.12
CA GLY A 20 0.02 15.67 -2.66
C GLY A 20 1.23 14.91 -2.14
N ILE A 21 1.52 13.74 -2.73
CA ILE A 21 2.72 12.95 -2.40
C ILE A 21 4.00 13.72 -2.74
N ALA A 22 4.05 14.36 -3.92
CA ALA A 22 5.19 15.19 -4.32
C ALA A 22 5.40 16.37 -3.36
N TRP A 23 4.32 16.95 -2.81
CA TRP A 23 4.41 17.99 -1.80
C TRP A 23 4.95 17.48 -0.46
N MET A 24 4.54 16.28 -0.02
CA MET A 24 5.02 15.66 1.22
C MET A 24 6.54 15.41 1.19
N TYR A 25 7.06 14.96 0.04
CA TYR A 25 8.48 14.59 -0.12
C TYR A 25 9.32 15.66 -0.81
N GLY A 26 8.73 16.72 -1.36
CA GLY A 26 9.42 17.68 -2.23
C GLY A 26 10.64 18.35 -1.58
N THR A 27 10.63 18.50 -0.26
CA THR A 27 11.78 19.04 0.48
C THR A 27 12.88 18.01 0.76
N GLN A 28 12.55 16.71 0.68
CA GLN A 28 13.46 15.59 0.96
C GLN A 28 14.11 15.04 -0.33
N VAL A 29 13.54 15.30 -1.51
CA VAL A 29 13.99 14.77 -2.82
C VAL A 29 15.45 15.11 -3.15
N ARG A 30 16.00 16.22 -2.64
CA ARG A 30 17.37 16.66 -2.96
C ARG A 30 18.46 15.74 -2.41
N ASP A 31 18.18 15.01 -1.33
CA ASP A 31 19.16 14.18 -0.63
C ASP A 31 18.93 12.66 -0.85
N VAL A 32 17.98 12.27 -1.70
CA VAL A 32 17.63 10.85 -1.90
C VAL A 32 18.51 10.23 -3.00
N PRO A 33 19.16 9.08 -2.73
CA PRO A 33 19.95 8.37 -3.74
C PRO A 33 19.04 7.81 -4.86
N LEU A 34 19.34 8.20 -6.11
CA LEU A 34 18.59 7.84 -7.32
C LEU A 34 18.34 6.33 -7.48
N VAL A 35 19.35 5.50 -7.17
CA VAL A 35 19.23 4.04 -7.26
C VAL A 35 18.19 3.52 -6.27
N GLY A 36 18.17 4.04 -5.04
CA GLY A 36 17.18 3.69 -4.02
C GLY A 36 15.76 4.09 -4.45
N THR A 37 15.60 5.27 -5.06
CA THR A 37 14.30 5.72 -5.60
C THR A 37 13.81 4.82 -6.72
N LEU A 38 14.68 4.42 -7.66
CA LEU A 38 14.32 3.51 -8.75
C LEU A 38 13.89 2.14 -8.23
N VAL A 39 14.61 1.59 -7.25
CA VAL A 39 14.23 0.33 -6.60
C VAL A 39 12.91 0.47 -5.83
N ALA A 40 12.71 1.58 -5.13
CA ALA A 40 11.47 1.86 -4.41
C ALA A 40 10.26 1.97 -5.36
N LEU A 41 10.43 2.49 -6.58
CA LEU A 41 9.39 2.55 -7.60
C LEU A 41 8.95 1.15 -8.10
N CYS A 42 9.82 0.14 -8.00
CA CYS A 42 9.44 -1.23 -8.34
C CYS A 42 8.34 -1.77 -7.42
N VAL A 43 8.24 -1.29 -6.17
CA VAL A 43 7.24 -1.74 -5.19
C VAL A 43 5.80 -1.38 -5.60
N PRO A 44 5.44 -0.10 -5.83
CA PRO A 44 4.09 0.26 -6.28
C PRO A 44 3.79 -0.29 -7.68
N LEU A 45 4.80 -0.41 -8.55
CA LEU A 45 4.62 -1.05 -9.86
C LEU A 45 4.26 -2.54 -9.72
N ALA A 46 4.99 -3.29 -8.89
CA ALA A 46 4.68 -4.69 -8.61
C ALA A 46 3.31 -4.86 -7.95
N ALA A 47 2.96 -3.99 -7.00
CA ALA A 47 1.63 -3.98 -6.38
C ALA A 47 0.52 -3.71 -7.38
N ALA A 48 0.69 -2.73 -8.28
CA ALA A 48 -0.27 -2.41 -9.34
C ALA A 48 -0.43 -3.57 -10.33
N VAL A 49 0.67 -4.21 -10.74
CA VAL A 49 0.64 -5.40 -11.61
C VAL A 49 -0.11 -6.55 -10.92
N ASN A 50 0.24 -6.87 -9.67
CA ASN A 50 -0.40 -7.93 -8.89
C ASN A 50 -1.92 -7.68 -8.79
N TRP A 51 -2.34 -6.49 -8.38
CA TRP A 51 -3.75 -6.15 -8.27
C TRP A 51 -4.49 -6.25 -9.61
N THR A 52 -3.85 -5.79 -10.70
CA THR A 52 -4.42 -5.86 -12.05
C THR A 52 -4.61 -7.30 -12.51
N VAL A 53 -3.62 -8.18 -12.27
CA VAL A 53 -3.68 -9.61 -12.60
C VAL A 53 -4.78 -10.30 -11.80
N VAL A 54 -4.84 -10.05 -10.50
CA VAL A 54 -5.85 -10.64 -9.61
C VAL A 54 -7.25 -10.19 -10.02
N GLN A 55 -7.44 -8.90 -10.29
CA GLN A 55 -8.73 -8.37 -10.75
C GLN A 55 -9.15 -8.97 -12.10
N HIS A 56 -8.20 -9.16 -13.03
CA HIS A 56 -8.46 -9.78 -14.32
C HIS A 56 -8.91 -11.24 -14.18
N ALA A 57 -8.21 -12.03 -13.38
CA ALA A 57 -8.52 -13.44 -13.16
C ALA A 57 -9.86 -13.64 -12.42
N GLN A 58 -10.15 -12.81 -11.40
CA GLN A 58 -11.45 -12.82 -10.70
C GLN A 58 -12.61 -12.52 -11.66
N ARG A 59 -12.43 -11.60 -12.62
CA ARG A 59 -13.44 -11.30 -13.66
C ARG A 59 -13.67 -12.45 -14.64
N GLN A 60 -12.68 -13.30 -14.84
CA GLN A 60 -12.81 -14.52 -15.67
C GLN A 60 -13.44 -15.69 -14.90
N GLY A 61 -13.83 -15.49 -13.64
CA GLY A 61 -14.43 -16.53 -12.79
C GLY A 61 -13.39 -17.46 -12.15
N HIS A 62 -12.10 -17.15 -12.27
CA HIS A 62 -11.06 -17.90 -11.59
C HIS A 62 -10.94 -17.39 -10.16
N ALA A 63 -11.29 -18.23 -9.18
CA ALA A 63 -11.04 -17.95 -7.78
C ALA A 63 -9.53 -18.02 -7.52
N VAL A 64 -8.84 -16.89 -7.68
CA VAL A 64 -7.42 -16.78 -7.33
C VAL A 64 -7.33 -16.82 -5.81
N ASP A 65 -6.83 -17.92 -5.27
CA ASP A 65 -6.46 -17.98 -3.87
C ASP A 65 -5.16 -17.21 -3.69
N LEU A 66 -5.24 -16.04 -3.04
CA LEU A 66 -4.09 -15.17 -2.78
C LEU A 66 -3.18 -15.74 -1.70
N MET A 67 -3.70 -16.65 -0.86
CA MET A 67 -2.98 -17.17 0.30
C MET A 67 -1.76 -18.03 -0.08
N PRO A 68 -1.84 -18.98 -1.04
CA PRO A 68 -0.67 -19.66 -1.57
C PRO A 68 0.32 -18.73 -2.29
N ALA A 69 -0.18 -17.71 -3.01
CA ALA A 69 0.67 -16.76 -3.71
C ALA A 69 1.52 -15.93 -2.73
N VAL A 70 0.93 -15.48 -1.62
CA VAL A 70 1.65 -14.78 -0.55
C VAL A 70 2.69 -15.70 0.11
N LEU A 71 2.36 -16.97 0.35
CA LEU A 71 3.31 -17.94 0.91
C LEU A 71 4.52 -18.16 -0.01
N VAL A 72 4.28 -18.37 -1.31
CA VAL A 72 5.37 -18.52 -2.30
C VAL A 72 6.21 -17.24 -2.36
N GLY A 73 5.59 -16.06 -2.35
CA GLY A 73 6.28 -14.78 -2.29
C GLY A 73 7.18 -14.64 -1.06
N ALA A 74 6.70 -15.05 0.11
CA ALA A 74 7.46 -15.04 1.36
C ALA A 74 8.65 -16.01 1.32
N VAL A 75 8.45 -17.23 0.82
CA VAL A 75 9.53 -18.22 0.67
C VAL A 75 10.60 -17.73 -0.30
N LEU A 76 10.20 -17.23 -1.47
CA LEU A 76 11.14 -16.68 -2.46
C LEU A 76 11.91 -15.48 -1.90
N SER A 77 11.23 -14.58 -1.19
CA SER A 77 11.87 -13.42 -0.54
C SER A 77 12.87 -13.85 0.53
N THR A 78 12.54 -14.89 1.31
CA THR A 78 13.43 -15.47 2.32
C THR A 78 14.68 -16.06 1.67
N LEU A 79 14.51 -16.85 0.60
CA LEU A 79 15.63 -17.43 -0.14
C LEU A 79 16.51 -16.38 -0.82
N ALA A 80 15.91 -15.34 -1.40
CA ALA A 80 16.63 -14.25 -2.04
C ALA A 80 17.42 -13.40 -1.03
N THR A 81 16.91 -13.22 0.19
CA THR A 81 17.55 -12.39 1.22
C THR A 81 18.55 -13.19 2.07
N ALA A 82 18.41 -14.51 2.17
CA ALA A 82 19.29 -15.40 2.94
C ALA A 82 20.80 -15.21 2.68
N PRO A 83 21.31 -15.15 1.43
CA PRO A 83 22.74 -14.95 1.19
C PRO A 83 23.23 -13.56 1.62
N PHE A 84 22.36 -12.54 1.58
CA PHE A 84 22.70 -11.18 2.01
C PHE A 84 22.66 -11.01 3.53
N ALA A 85 21.99 -11.91 4.25
CA ALA A 85 21.91 -11.89 5.72
C ALA A 85 23.13 -12.51 6.42
N TRP A 86 24.13 -12.98 5.66
CA TRP A 86 25.35 -13.58 6.20
C TRP A 86 26.44 -12.52 6.45
N PRO A 87 27.07 -12.48 7.64
CA PRO A 87 26.87 -13.32 8.83
C PRO A 87 25.64 -12.89 9.63
N PHE A 88 24.88 -13.87 10.15
CA PHE A 88 23.69 -13.61 10.96
C PHE A 88 24.05 -12.82 12.22
N ALA A 89 23.87 -11.50 12.15
CA ALA A 89 24.17 -10.56 13.23
C ALA A 89 22.95 -10.26 14.12
N ALA A 90 21.76 -10.76 13.75
CA ALA A 90 20.53 -10.52 14.48
C ALA A 90 20.55 -11.23 15.84
N SER A 91 20.28 -10.47 16.91
CA SER A 91 20.13 -11.06 18.24
C SER A 91 18.79 -11.80 18.37
N TRP A 92 18.66 -12.65 19.40
CA TRP A 92 17.38 -13.31 19.72
C TRP A 92 16.24 -12.30 19.98
N HIS A 93 16.58 -11.13 20.53
CA HIS A 93 15.60 -10.07 20.77
C HIS A 93 15.11 -9.45 19.46
N ASP A 94 16.03 -9.19 18.51
CA ASP A 94 15.68 -8.66 17.19
C ASP A 94 14.85 -9.68 16.41
N LEU A 95 15.19 -10.96 16.50
CA LEU A 95 14.43 -12.03 15.86
C LEU A 95 13.00 -12.14 16.42
N ALA A 96 12.83 -11.97 17.74
CA ALA A 96 11.52 -11.95 18.37
C ALA A 96 10.69 -10.72 17.93
N LEU A 97 11.31 -9.54 17.84
CA LEU A 97 10.65 -8.33 17.35
C LEU A 97 10.26 -8.47 15.87
N LEU A 98 11.15 -8.99 15.02
CA LEU A 98 10.87 -9.23 13.60
C LEU A 98 9.75 -10.27 13.41
N ALA A 99 9.74 -11.35 14.21
CA ALA A 99 8.67 -12.34 14.20
C ALA A 99 7.33 -11.72 14.64
N PHE A 100 7.35 -10.86 15.67
CA PHE A 100 6.16 -10.15 16.12
C PHE A 100 5.61 -9.20 15.05
N LEU A 101 6.46 -8.38 14.42
CA LEU A 101 6.07 -7.49 13.33
C LEU A 101 5.57 -8.29 12.12
N GLY A 102 6.27 -9.36 11.74
CA GLY A 102 5.87 -10.22 10.63
C GLY A 102 4.51 -10.87 10.84
N LEU A 103 4.21 -11.34 12.06
CA LEU A 103 2.92 -11.96 12.36
C LEU A 103 1.81 -10.92 12.50
N VAL A 104 2.01 -9.91 13.36
CA VAL A 104 0.96 -8.96 13.76
C VAL A 104 0.73 -7.88 12.72
N GLN A 105 1.78 -7.34 12.10
CA GLN A 105 1.68 -6.22 11.17
C GLN A 105 1.54 -6.68 9.72
N LEU A 106 2.11 -7.83 9.34
CA LEU A 106 2.07 -8.30 7.95
C LEU A 106 1.07 -9.44 7.75
N ALA A 107 1.21 -10.56 8.47
CA ALA A 107 0.41 -11.75 8.21
C ALA A 107 -1.08 -11.57 8.53
N ILE A 108 -1.41 -11.03 9.70
CA ILE A 108 -2.81 -10.81 10.11
C ILE A 108 -3.53 -9.83 9.15
N PRO A 109 -3.00 -8.61 8.87
CA PRO A 109 -3.65 -7.68 7.95
C PRO A 109 -3.74 -8.22 6.53
N CYS A 110 -2.71 -8.91 6.02
CA CYS A 110 -2.78 -9.56 4.71
C CYS A 110 -3.93 -10.58 4.62
N LEU A 111 -4.07 -11.45 5.63
CA LEU A 111 -5.16 -12.43 5.66
C LEU A 111 -6.53 -11.75 5.74
N LEU A 112 -6.67 -10.70 6.56
CA LEU A 112 -7.90 -9.92 6.65
C LEU A 112 -8.24 -9.26 5.32
N VAL A 113 -7.29 -8.60 4.64
CA VAL A 113 -7.50 -7.96 3.34
C VAL A 113 -7.91 -8.98 2.26
N VAL A 114 -7.27 -10.15 2.21
CA VAL A 114 -7.64 -11.22 1.27
C VAL A 114 -9.05 -11.74 1.54
N ARG A 115 -9.43 -11.89 2.81
CA ARG A 115 -10.78 -12.32 3.19
C ARG A 115 -11.82 -11.23 2.87
N CYS A 116 -11.54 -9.98 3.26
CA CYS A 116 -12.36 -8.81 3.00
C CYS A 116 -12.57 -8.59 1.50
N GLY A 117 -11.54 -8.75 0.67
CA GLY A 117 -11.65 -8.60 -0.79
C GLY A 117 -12.60 -9.58 -1.47
N ARG A 118 -13.03 -10.66 -0.80
CA ARG A 118 -14.07 -11.58 -1.29
C ARG A 118 -15.49 -11.10 -1.00
N VAL A 119 -15.67 -10.17 -0.04
CA VAL A 119 -16.97 -9.77 0.49
C VAL A 119 -17.27 -8.29 0.26
N LEU A 120 -16.23 -7.44 0.35
CA LEU A 120 -16.33 -5.99 0.20
C LEU A 120 -16.07 -5.56 -1.25
N LYS A 121 -16.73 -4.46 -1.65
CA LYS A 121 -16.54 -3.88 -2.98
C LYS A 121 -15.20 -3.14 -3.05
N ALA A 122 -14.67 -2.96 -4.26
CA ALA A 122 -13.40 -2.26 -4.47
C ALA A 122 -13.30 -0.85 -3.79
N PRO A 123 -14.36 -0.02 -3.79
CA PRO A 123 -14.40 1.23 -3.00
C PRO A 123 -14.14 1.06 -1.50
N GLU A 124 -14.80 0.08 -0.87
CA GLU A 124 -14.71 -0.15 0.58
C GLU A 124 -13.31 -0.61 0.97
N MET A 125 -12.68 -1.44 0.13
CA MET A 125 -11.28 -1.86 0.30
C MET A 125 -10.32 -0.67 0.22
N ALA A 126 -10.55 0.28 -0.70
CA ALA A 126 -9.74 1.49 -0.81
C ALA A 126 -9.91 2.41 0.42
N LEU A 127 -11.13 2.53 0.95
CA LEU A 127 -11.41 3.28 2.17
C LEU A 127 -10.74 2.65 3.40
N LEU A 128 -10.71 1.31 3.49
CA LEU A 128 -9.98 0.61 4.56
C LEU A 128 -8.48 0.89 4.49
N GLY A 129 -7.88 0.87 3.30
CA GLY A 129 -6.47 1.23 3.13
C GLY A 129 -6.17 2.69 3.50
N LEU A 130 -7.09 3.62 3.20
CA LEU A 130 -6.96 5.01 3.65
C LEU A 130 -7.02 5.13 5.17
N LEU A 131 -7.95 4.42 5.80
CA LEU A 131 -8.11 4.41 7.25
C LEU A 131 -6.87 3.82 7.94
N GLU A 132 -6.30 2.76 7.37
CA GLU A 132 -5.04 2.17 7.83
C GLU A 132 -3.91 3.19 7.83
N VAL A 133 -3.73 3.96 6.76
CA VAL A 133 -2.70 5.00 6.69
C VAL A 133 -2.92 6.08 7.76
N ILE A 134 -4.17 6.52 7.97
CA ILE A 134 -4.50 7.51 9.01
C ILE A 134 -4.16 6.96 10.40
N PHE A 135 -4.57 5.73 10.71
CA PHE A 135 -4.24 5.11 11.98
C PHE A 135 -2.74 4.88 12.15
N GLY A 136 -2.01 4.52 11.10
CA GLY A 136 -0.55 4.41 11.13
C GLY A 136 0.12 5.71 11.56
N ILE A 137 -0.27 6.84 10.95
CA ILE A 137 0.27 8.16 11.30
C ILE A 137 -0.12 8.55 12.74
N LEU A 138 -1.37 8.31 13.13
CA LEU A 138 -1.87 8.67 14.45
C LEU A 138 -1.21 7.85 15.57
N LEU A 139 -1.02 6.55 15.36
CA LEU A 139 -0.33 5.66 16.30
C LEU A 139 1.16 5.98 16.39
N ALA A 140 1.84 6.32 15.28
CA ALA A 140 3.23 6.77 15.31
C ALA A 140 3.37 8.08 16.11
N TRP A 141 2.45 9.02 15.93
CA TRP A 141 2.45 10.25 16.70
C TRP A 141 2.20 10.01 18.20
N LEU A 142 1.24 9.15 18.55
CA LEU A 142 0.89 8.87 19.95
C LEU A 142 1.93 7.99 20.66
N GLY A 143 2.47 6.98 19.96
CA GLY A 143 3.35 5.97 20.53
C GLY A 143 4.84 6.31 20.42
N ALA A 144 5.27 6.92 19.32
CA ALA A 144 6.67 7.27 19.09
C ALA A 144 6.96 8.78 19.23
N GLY A 145 5.92 9.62 19.38
CA GLY A 145 6.07 11.07 19.51
C GLY A 145 6.46 11.77 18.20
N GLU A 146 6.39 11.05 17.07
CA GLU A 146 6.71 11.58 15.74
C GLU A 146 5.65 12.59 15.30
N ARG A 147 5.90 13.87 15.59
CA ARG A 147 4.99 14.96 15.21
C ARG A 147 4.98 15.09 13.68
N PRO A 148 3.84 14.86 13.00
CA PRO A 148 3.77 14.99 11.55
C PRO A 148 4.04 16.45 11.17
N GLY A 149 5.02 16.66 10.28
CA GLY A 149 5.36 17.99 9.81
C GLY A 149 4.21 18.64 9.03
N PRO A 150 4.18 19.98 8.91
CA PRO A 150 3.13 20.68 8.18
C PRO A 150 2.92 20.16 6.75
N ALA A 151 4.01 19.82 6.04
CA ALA A 151 3.94 19.27 4.69
C ALA A 151 3.25 17.89 4.61
N VAL A 152 3.47 17.04 5.63
CA VAL A 152 2.84 15.72 5.74
C VAL A 152 1.33 15.89 5.97
N LEU A 153 0.94 16.83 6.83
CA LEU A 153 -0.46 17.13 7.10
C LEU A 153 -1.18 17.70 5.87
N THR A 154 -0.60 18.70 5.20
CA THR A 154 -1.22 19.33 4.02
C THR A 154 -1.26 18.39 2.82
N GLY A 155 -0.16 17.65 2.57
CA GLY A 155 -0.11 16.70 1.46
C GLY A 155 -0.99 15.48 1.71
N GLY A 156 -1.02 14.95 2.93
CA GLY A 156 -1.91 13.86 3.34
C GLY A 156 -3.39 14.25 3.23
N ALA A 157 -3.76 15.46 3.68
CA ALA A 157 -5.12 15.98 3.52
C ALA A 157 -5.51 16.12 2.04
N LEU A 158 -4.58 16.53 1.17
CA LEU A 158 -4.83 16.62 -0.28
C LEU A 158 -5.09 15.24 -0.90
N VAL A 159 -4.27 14.24 -0.55
CA VAL A 159 -4.41 12.85 -1.04
C VAL A 159 -5.74 12.25 -0.58
N ILE A 160 -6.03 12.33 0.73
CA ILE A 160 -7.26 11.79 1.31
C ILE A 160 -8.48 12.52 0.72
N GLY A 161 -8.43 13.85 0.61
CA GLY A 161 -9.50 14.64 0.01
C GLY A 161 -9.79 14.25 -1.44
N ALA A 162 -8.75 14.05 -2.25
CA ALA A 162 -8.89 13.61 -3.63
C ALA A 162 -9.56 12.23 -3.74
N LEU A 163 -9.16 11.28 -2.90
CA LEU A 163 -9.71 9.93 -2.88
C LEU A 163 -11.16 9.91 -2.38
N VAL A 164 -11.46 10.60 -1.28
CA VAL A 164 -12.82 10.71 -0.74
C VAL A 164 -13.76 11.35 -1.77
N PHE A 165 -13.33 12.41 -2.45
CA PHE A 165 -14.14 13.07 -3.47
C PHE A 165 -14.38 12.18 -4.68
N ASN A 166 -13.36 11.43 -5.14
CA ASN A 166 -13.50 10.45 -6.22
C ASN A 166 -14.51 9.34 -5.85
N GLU A 167 -14.47 8.82 -4.63
CA GLU A 167 -15.40 7.79 -4.17
C GLU A 167 -16.83 8.31 -3.99
N LEU A 168 -17.01 9.51 -3.41
CA LEU A 168 -18.32 10.14 -3.25
C LEU A 168 -19.01 10.41 -4.60
N LEU A 169 -18.25 10.85 -5.60
CA LEU A 169 -18.75 11.04 -6.97
C LEU A 169 -19.00 9.72 -7.69
N GLY A 170 -18.21 8.68 -7.40
CA GLY A 170 -18.47 7.32 -7.88
C GLY A 170 -19.77 6.74 -7.35
N TRP A 171 -20.06 6.97 -6.07
CA TRP A 171 -21.27 6.47 -5.42
C TRP A 171 -22.55 7.15 -5.95
N LYS A 172 -22.49 8.46 -6.25
CA LYS A 172 -23.63 9.21 -6.80
C LYS A 172 -24.05 8.77 -8.20
N GLU A 173 -23.15 8.17 -8.99
CA GLU A 173 -23.45 7.66 -10.33
C GLU A 173 -23.95 6.22 -10.35
N GLN A 174 -23.78 5.47 -9.25
CA GLN A 174 -24.33 4.12 -9.10
C GLN A 174 -25.75 4.10 -8.50
N LYS A 175 -26.27 5.26 -8.11
CA LYS A 175 -27.64 5.49 -7.66
C LYS A 175 -28.49 6.00 -8.82
#